data_AF-A0A939EDY3-F1
#
_entry.id   AF-A0A939EDY3-F1
#
_cell.length_a   1.000
_cell.length_b   1.000
_cell.length_c   1.000
_cell.angle_alpha   90.00
_cell.angle_beta   90.00
_cell.angle_gamma   90.00
#
_symmetry.space_group_name_H-M   'P 1'
#
loop_
_entity.id
_entity.type
_entity.pdbx_description
1 polymer ?
#
loop_
_entity_poly.entity_id
_entity_poly.type
_entity_poly.pdbx_seq_one_letter_code
_entity_poly.pdbx_strand_id
1 'polypeptide(L)'
;MLISLYFPFSDQRRLLHRDFVPIEKPHWPVPDDPGGHMRGIGSVRHRWKRGFEGWVGEDMLVIGGSSFRLALPFKDPDGRLGRIRLIRKACFFDGILNGRFEFLISTEREAGTKDEIKSLVDYLLQTKLRLRDGSGKLLFQSVLGQGGKAATNLWANASTHHREDAHADAVLARRPFCVVENDLPLEGPKSGIVQYASDRFNVFADIDRLKDRRTFCDLFLLSSDAGDRAGRNSEVWQTTRYLRTYTFRLIQDVEAVSNLLTSRKIDIEDDRAQLIFNLYTKHIYRAEQRLTDFSAGYLIAMGYAAFEALFPGRYEDLKTRILSSRIRPNVAKKLLKLLEDAEASQQTVNQYYKQEIIMGDKYSDIDVKGEGIAIGRGASATVSKGDNADIAEVIREIAKTIRETKDRPDAEVQAVLAESAAEKLKEGDEKTAGSLLSKMSGWALDLLKASGTAAVAALVKSYMG
;
A
#
# COMPACT_ATOMS: atom_id res chain seq x y z
N MET A 1 -22.60 0.10 -5.34
CA MET A 1 -21.16 0.08 -5.09
C MET A 1 -20.77 -1.29 -4.56
N LEU A 2 -19.59 -1.78 -4.93
CA LEU A 2 -19.02 -3.02 -4.42
C LEU A 2 -17.73 -2.70 -3.66
N ILE A 3 -17.59 -3.27 -2.47
CA ILE A 3 -16.45 -3.07 -1.59
C ILE A 3 -15.83 -4.43 -1.31
N SER A 4 -14.56 -4.57 -1.65
CA SER A 4 -13.78 -5.77 -1.37
C SER A 4 -12.72 -5.45 -0.32
N LEU A 5 -12.88 -5.99 0.88
CA LEU A 5 -11.87 -5.93 1.93
C LEU A 5 -11.05 -7.21 1.92
N TYR A 6 -9.73 -7.06 1.87
CA TYR A 6 -8.81 -8.17 1.79
C TYR A 6 -7.82 -8.16 2.95
N PHE A 7 -7.57 -9.34 3.49
CA PHE A 7 -6.61 -9.62 4.55
C PHE A 7 -5.61 -10.66 4.05
N PRO A 8 -4.54 -10.24 3.38
CA PRO A 8 -3.57 -11.15 2.79
C PRO A 8 -2.68 -11.77 3.85
N PHE A 9 -2.12 -12.91 3.51
CA PHE A 9 -1.15 -13.58 4.34
C PHE A 9 -0.11 -14.35 3.52
N SER A 10 1.00 -14.66 4.18
CA SER A 10 2.09 -15.47 3.67
C SER A 10 2.23 -16.72 4.52
N ASP A 11 2.12 -17.91 3.94
CA ASP A 11 2.36 -19.18 4.62
C ASP A 11 3.78 -19.68 4.35
N GLN A 12 4.71 -19.39 5.25
CA GLN A 12 6.12 -19.75 5.11
C GLN A 12 6.47 -21.09 5.77
N ARG A 13 5.48 -21.83 6.28
CA ARG A 13 5.73 -23.04 7.09
C ARG A 13 6.58 -24.07 6.37
N ARG A 14 6.31 -24.32 5.09
CA ARG A 14 7.11 -25.25 4.26
C ARG A 14 8.58 -24.85 4.11
N LEU A 15 8.89 -23.55 4.18
CA LEU A 15 10.28 -23.08 4.09
C LEU A 15 10.98 -23.17 5.45
N LEU A 16 10.29 -22.76 6.51
CA LEU A 16 10.84 -22.65 7.86
C LEU A 16 10.87 -23.98 8.63
N HIS A 17 9.96 -24.91 8.32
CA HIS A 17 9.82 -26.20 8.98
C HIS A 17 9.87 -27.31 7.93
N ARG A 18 11.02 -28.00 7.83
CA ARG A 18 11.23 -29.04 6.81
C ARG A 18 10.29 -30.23 6.94
N ASP A 19 9.90 -30.53 8.18
CA ASP A 19 9.01 -31.65 8.50
C ASP A 19 7.52 -31.28 8.42
N PHE A 20 7.21 -29.99 8.15
CA PHE A 20 5.82 -29.56 8.03
C PHE A 20 5.21 -30.05 6.72
N VAL A 21 4.23 -30.95 6.86
CA VAL A 21 3.40 -31.44 5.76
C VAL A 21 2.00 -30.84 5.94
N PRO A 22 1.53 -29.96 5.03
CA PRO A 22 0.16 -29.48 5.12
C PRO A 22 -0.83 -30.60 4.82
N ILE A 23 -2.06 -30.46 5.33
CA ILE A 23 -3.09 -31.48 5.11
C ILE A 23 -3.30 -31.68 3.61
N GLU A 24 -3.25 -32.94 3.18
CA GLU A 24 -3.52 -33.30 1.79
C GLU A 24 -4.97 -32.98 1.37
N LYS A 25 -5.94 -33.08 2.30
CA LYS A 25 -7.36 -32.84 2.05
C LYS A 25 -7.97 -31.69 2.90
N PRO A 26 -8.73 -30.77 2.30
CA PRO A 26 -9.04 -30.68 0.87
C PRO A 26 -7.76 -30.38 0.05
N HIS A 27 -7.57 -31.08 -1.07
CA HIS A 27 -6.42 -30.86 -1.95
C HIS A 27 -6.52 -29.43 -2.47
N TRP A 28 -5.55 -28.60 -2.08
CA TRP A 28 -5.49 -27.20 -2.46
C TRP A 28 -4.12 -26.94 -3.07
N PRO A 29 -4.00 -26.33 -4.27
CA PRO A 29 -5.01 -25.59 -5.02
C PRO A 29 -5.84 -26.40 -6.02
N VAL A 30 -5.59 -27.71 -6.18
CA VAL A 30 -6.25 -28.58 -7.17
C VAL A 30 -7.04 -29.68 -6.46
N PRO A 31 -8.28 -29.39 -6.03
CA PRO A 31 -9.15 -30.43 -5.48
C PRO A 31 -9.72 -31.27 -6.62
N ASP A 32 -9.44 -32.58 -6.59
CA ASP A 32 -10.10 -33.55 -7.46
C ASP A 32 -11.62 -33.63 -7.16
N ASP A 33 -12.04 -33.15 -5.98
CA ASP A 33 -13.43 -33.10 -5.54
C ASP A 33 -13.86 -31.66 -5.18
N PRO A 34 -14.66 -30.99 -6.02
CA PRO A 34 -15.22 -29.66 -5.73
C PRO A 34 -16.20 -29.63 -4.54
N GLY A 35 -16.41 -30.74 -3.82
CA GLY A 35 -17.16 -30.84 -2.57
C GLY A 35 -16.32 -30.73 -1.28
N GLY A 36 -15.00 -30.53 -1.36
CA GLY A 36 -14.12 -30.48 -0.19
C GLY A 36 -14.50 -29.39 0.83
N HIS A 37 -14.17 -29.61 2.11
CA HIS A 37 -14.38 -28.62 3.18
C HIS A 37 -13.07 -28.35 3.92
N MET A 38 -12.69 -27.09 4.03
CA MET A 38 -11.55 -26.67 4.84
C MET A 38 -12.02 -26.43 6.28
N ARG A 39 -11.44 -27.19 7.22
CA ARG A 39 -11.83 -27.21 8.63
C ARG A 39 -11.90 -25.80 9.20
N GLY A 40 -13.08 -25.41 9.69
CA GLY A 40 -13.26 -24.10 10.31
C GLY A 40 -13.08 -22.93 9.35
N ILE A 41 -13.14 -23.11 8.03
CA ILE A 41 -13.17 -21.99 7.08
C ILE A 41 -14.33 -22.12 6.10
N GLY A 42 -14.72 -23.31 5.66
CA GLY A 42 -15.90 -23.46 4.80
C GLY A 42 -15.71 -24.46 3.68
N SER A 43 -16.66 -24.46 2.74
CA SER A 43 -16.63 -25.37 1.59
C SER A 43 -15.75 -24.79 0.48
N VAL A 44 -14.91 -25.64 -0.10
CA VAL A 44 -14.18 -25.35 -1.34
C VAL A 44 -15.20 -25.31 -2.47
N ARG A 45 -15.15 -24.28 -3.31
CA ARG A 45 -16.06 -24.07 -4.44
C ARG A 45 -15.35 -23.40 -5.58
N HIS A 46 -15.74 -23.76 -6.81
CA HIS A 46 -15.31 -23.00 -7.98
C HIS A 46 -15.94 -21.61 -8.01
N ARG A 47 -15.16 -20.62 -8.44
CA ARG A 47 -15.64 -19.30 -8.82
C ARG A 47 -16.50 -19.44 -10.07
N TRP A 48 -17.69 -18.85 -10.02
CA TRP A 48 -18.62 -18.84 -11.15
C TRP A 48 -17.95 -18.40 -12.46
N LYS A 49 -17.25 -17.27 -12.45
CA LYS A 49 -16.62 -16.70 -13.66
C LYS A 49 -15.22 -17.28 -13.95
N ARG A 50 -14.93 -18.50 -13.46
CA ARG A 50 -13.60 -19.16 -13.43
C ARG A 50 -12.50 -18.26 -12.84
N GLY A 51 -11.33 -18.83 -12.61
CA GLY A 51 -10.13 -18.08 -12.25
C GLY A 51 -9.67 -17.23 -13.44
N PHE A 52 -8.78 -16.27 -13.19
CA PHE A 52 -8.09 -15.58 -14.28
C PHE A 52 -7.10 -16.54 -14.96
N GLU A 53 -6.94 -16.39 -16.27
CA GLU A 53 -6.18 -17.33 -17.09
C GLU A 53 -4.73 -17.45 -16.61
N GLY A 54 -4.26 -18.69 -16.44
CA GLY A 54 -2.87 -19.00 -16.13
C GLY A 54 -2.47 -18.91 -14.66
N TRP A 55 -3.42 -18.73 -13.72
CA TRP A 55 -3.18 -18.72 -12.28
C TRP A 55 -3.82 -19.92 -11.60
N VAL A 56 -2.99 -20.76 -10.97
CA VAL A 56 -3.42 -22.02 -10.35
C VAL A 56 -4.21 -21.73 -9.06
N GLY A 57 -5.39 -22.35 -8.92
CA GLY A 57 -6.22 -22.27 -7.71
C GLY A 57 -7.06 -21.01 -7.56
N GLU A 58 -6.89 -20.01 -8.42
CA GLU A 58 -7.69 -18.77 -8.39
C GLU A 58 -9.16 -19.01 -8.76
N ASP A 59 -9.41 -20.09 -9.48
CA ASP A 59 -10.73 -20.60 -9.76
C ASP A 59 -11.37 -21.26 -8.55
N MET A 60 -10.62 -21.54 -7.48
CA MET A 60 -11.11 -22.15 -6.25
C MET A 60 -11.09 -21.18 -5.07
N LEU A 61 -12.20 -21.17 -4.32
CA LEU A 61 -12.34 -20.41 -3.08
C LEU A 61 -12.91 -21.30 -1.98
N VAL A 62 -12.42 -21.13 -0.75
CA VAL A 62 -13.14 -21.61 0.42
C VAL A 62 -14.21 -20.57 0.76
N ILE A 63 -15.48 -20.90 0.54
CA ILE A 63 -16.61 -19.99 0.73
C ILE A 63 -17.44 -20.41 1.95
N GLY A 64 -17.96 -19.41 2.66
CA GLY A 64 -19.12 -19.62 3.53
C GLY A 64 -18.81 -20.09 4.95
N GLY A 65 -17.62 -19.81 5.46
CA GLY A 65 -17.25 -20.15 6.85
C GLY A 65 -18.12 -19.54 7.91
N SER A 66 -18.59 -20.38 8.84
CA SER A 66 -19.22 -19.97 10.10
C SER A 66 -18.23 -19.27 11.07
N SER A 67 -16.93 -19.44 10.82
CA SER A 67 -15.84 -18.94 11.64
C SER A 67 -15.75 -17.44 11.67
N PHE A 68 -16.00 -16.77 10.56
CA PHE A 68 -16.05 -15.30 10.50
C PHE A 68 -17.49 -14.84 10.73
N ARG A 69 -17.76 -14.23 11.88
CA ARG A 69 -19.04 -13.55 12.15
C ARG A 69 -18.78 -12.05 12.23
N LEU A 70 -19.30 -11.34 11.24
CA LEU A 70 -19.28 -9.88 11.20
C LEU A 70 -20.62 -9.36 11.68
N ALA A 71 -20.60 -8.45 12.66
CA ALA A 71 -21.79 -7.70 13.06
C ALA A 71 -21.98 -6.50 12.13
N LEU A 72 -22.20 -6.78 10.83
CA LEU A 72 -22.36 -5.71 9.85
C LEU A 72 -23.64 -4.92 10.15
N PRO A 73 -23.54 -3.59 10.15
CA PRO A 73 -24.68 -2.71 10.36
C PRO A 73 -25.60 -2.77 9.14
N PHE A 74 -26.90 -2.54 9.37
CA PHE A 74 -27.87 -2.55 8.29
C PHE A 74 -27.73 -1.34 7.36
N LYS A 75 -27.26 -0.20 7.87
CA LYS A 75 -27.00 1.05 7.15
C LYS A 75 -25.63 1.62 7.51
N ASP A 76 -25.09 2.48 6.66
CA ASP A 76 -23.96 3.33 6.99
C ASP A 76 -24.32 4.33 8.12
N PRO A 77 -23.34 4.92 8.82
CA PRO A 77 -23.58 5.79 9.97
C PRO A 77 -24.53 6.95 9.65
N ASP A 78 -24.42 7.50 8.45
CA ASP A 78 -25.19 8.66 7.98
C ASP A 78 -26.45 8.25 7.18
N GLY A 79 -26.64 6.95 6.91
CA GLY A 79 -27.74 6.40 6.13
C GLY A 79 -27.76 6.80 4.65
N ARG A 80 -26.68 7.38 4.13
CA ARG A 80 -26.58 7.91 2.75
C ARG A 80 -26.48 6.81 1.70
N LEU A 81 -25.72 5.77 2.01
CA LEU A 81 -25.38 4.67 1.09
C LEU A 81 -26.41 3.53 1.12
N GLY A 82 -27.42 3.66 1.98
CA GLY A 82 -28.55 2.74 2.09
C GLY A 82 -28.15 1.43 2.77
N ARG A 83 -28.75 0.31 2.34
CA ARG A 83 -28.51 -0.98 2.99
C ARG A 83 -27.12 -1.54 2.68
N ILE A 84 -26.34 -1.85 3.72
CA ILE A 84 -25.07 -2.58 3.62
C ILE A 84 -25.34 -4.09 3.70
N ARG A 85 -24.73 -4.87 2.80
CA ARG A 85 -24.90 -6.33 2.75
C ARG A 85 -23.56 -7.04 2.58
N LEU A 86 -23.33 -8.07 3.39
CA LEU A 86 -22.25 -9.04 3.14
C LEU A 86 -22.67 -9.97 2.01
N ILE A 87 -22.00 -9.87 0.88
CA ILE A 87 -22.23 -10.74 -0.27
C ILE A 87 -21.46 -12.04 -0.10
N ARG A 88 -20.19 -11.97 0.33
CA ARG A 88 -19.32 -13.14 0.40
C ARG A 88 -18.27 -13.02 1.50
N LYS A 89 -17.95 -14.16 2.08
CA LYS A 89 -16.71 -14.42 2.82
C LYS A 89 -15.97 -15.53 2.09
N ALA A 90 -14.73 -15.27 1.69
CA ALA A 90 -13.92 -16.25 1.00
C ALA A 90 -12.50 -16.30 1.56
N CYS A 91 -11.88 -17.46 1.48
CA CYS A 91 -10.45 -17.64 1.62
C CYS A 91 -9.88 -18.17 0.31
N PHE A 92 -8.73 -17.65 -0.06
CA PHE A 92 -7.94 -18.12 -1.20
C PHE A 92 -6.52 -18.38 -0.72
N PHE A 93 -5.88 -19.38 -1.31
CA PHE A 93 -4.46 -19.66 -1.19
C PHE A 93 -3.95 -20.09 -2.56
N ASP A 94 -2.69 -19.84 -2.91
CA ASP A 94 -2.16 -20.22 -4.22
C ASP A 94 -1.44 -21.58 -4.22
N GLY A 95 -1.36 -22.24 -3.06
CA GLY A 95 -0.64 -23.50 -2.90
C GLY A 95 0.87 -23.35 -2.73
N ILE A 96 1.39 -22.12 -2.84
CA ILE A 96 2.82 -21.81 -2.83
C ILE A 96 3.17 -21.09 -1.51
N LEU A 97 2.66 -19.87 -1.34
CA LEU A 97 2.97 -18.99 -0.21
C LEU A 97 1.85 -17.98 0.07
N ASN A 98 1.14 -17.52 -0.96
CA ASN A 98 0.22 -16.38 -0.84
C ASN A 98 -1.21 -16.84 -0.62
N GLY A 99 -1.82 -16.30 0.42
CA GLY A 99 -3.25 -16.43 0.65
C GLY A 99 -3.90 -15.12 1.05
N ARG A 100 -5.22 -15.17 1.17
CA ARG A 100 -6.04 -14.03 1.58
C ARG A 100 -7.39 -14.47 2.11
N PHE A 101 -7.89 -13.71 3.07
CA PHE A 101 -9.31 -13.67 3.37
C PHE A 101 -9.93 -12.46 2.66
N GLU A 102 -11.11 -12.66 2.11
CA GLU A 102 -11.86 -11.67 1.34
C GLU A 102 -13.27 -11.51 1.92
N PHE A 103 -13.65 -10.26 2.17
CA PHE A 103 -15.02 -9.87 2.48
C PHE A 103 -15.55 -9.01 1.36
N LEU A 104 -16.56 -9.53 0.66
CA LEU A 104 -17.24 -8.80 -0.39
C LEU A 104 -18.52 -8.20 0.18
N ILE A 105 -18.61 -6.89 0.16
CA ILE A 105 -19.68 -6.09 0.74
C ILE A 105 -20.30 -5.26 -0.37
N SER A 106 -21.62 -5.15 -0.41
CA SER A 106 -22.32 -4.26 -1.34
C SER A 106 -23.13 -3.23 -0.56
N THR A 107 -23.24 -2.03 -1.12
CA THR A 107 -24.21 -1.02 -0.69
C THR A 107 -25.36 -0.93 -1.69
N GLU A 108 -26.48 -0.38 -1.25
CA GLU A 108 -27.65 -0.17 -2.09
C GLU A 108 -27.48 1.02 -3.04
N ARG A 109 -26.75 2.05 -2.59
CA ARG A 109 -26.46 3.26 -3.37
C ARG A 109 -24.97 3.39 -3.63
N GLU A 110 -24.62 4.04 -4.74
CA GLU A 110 -23.26 4.48 -5.06
C GLU A 110 -22.89 5.69 -4.18
N ALA A 111 -21.60 5.87 -3.90
CA ALA A 111 -21.10 7.06 -3.23
C ALA A 111 -20.97 8.21 -4.25
N GLY A 112 -21.27 9.44 -3.82
CA GLY A 112 -21.10 10.64 -4.64
C GLY A 112 -19.71 11.25 -4.47
N THR A 113 -19.09 11.08 -3.30
CA THR A 113 -17.81 11.69 -2.95
C THR A 113 -16.80 10.66 -2.45
N LYS A 114 -15.51 11.00 -2.55
CA LYS A 114 -14.43 10.18 -1.97
C LYS A 114 -14.55 10.05 -0.45
N ASP A 115 -14.92 11.13 0.24
CA ASP A 115 -15.01 11.14 1.72
C ASP A 115 -16.11 10.23 2.25
N GLU A 116 -17.21 10.08 1.51
CA GLU A 116 -18.26 9.09 1.83
C GLU A 116 -17.71 7.67 1.77
N ILE A 117 -16.86 7.36 0.79
CA ILE A 117 -16.21 6.04 0.70
C ILE A 117 -15.23 5.85 1.86
N LYS A 118 -14.36 6.83 2.12
CA LYS A 118 -13.38 6.75 3.23
C LYS A 118 -14.09 6.50 4.56
N SER A 119 -15.12 7.29 4.85
CA SER A 119 -15.94 7.17 6.07
C SER A 119 -16.61 5.80 6.17
N LEU A 120 -17.15 5.27 5.07
CA LEU A 120 -17.72 3.93 5.05
C LEU A 120 -16.66 2.86 5.29
N VAL A 121 -15.51 2.91 4.61
CA VAL A 121 -14.47 1.90 4.76
C VAL A 121 -13.89 1.92 6.17
N ASP A 122 -13.64 3.09 6.74
CA ASP A 122 -13.23 3.22 8.14
C ASP A 122 -14.25 2.58 9.08
N TYR A 123 -15.54 2.86 8.86
CA TYR A 123 -16.61 2.25 9.64
C TYR A 123 -16.68 0.71 9.49
N LEU A 124 -16.45 0.18 8.28
CA LEU A 124 -16.35 -1.26 8.04
C LEU A 124 -15.14 -1.87 8.78
N LEU A 125 -14.00 -1.19 8.79
CA LEU A 125 -12.82 -1.62 9.54
C LEU A 125 -13.05 -1.61 11.05
N GLN A 126 -13.89 -0.71 11.57
CA GLN A 126 -14.33 -0.68 12.97
C GLN A 126 -15.40 -1.73 13.31
N THR A 127 -16.00 -2.38 12.33
CA THR A 127 -17.08 -3.35 12.57
C THR A 127 -16.59 -4.53 13.39
N LYS A 128 -17.36 -4.92 14.42
CA LYS A 128 -17.00 -6.05 15.29
C LYS A 128 -16.92 -7.36 14.52
N LEU A 129 -15.74 -7.97 14.55
CA LEU A 129 -15.44 -9.30 14.04
C LEU A 129 -15.34 -10.29 15.21
N ARG A 130 -16.03 -11.44 15.07
CA ARG A 130 -15.81 -12.62 15.92
C ARG A 130 -15.27 -13.74 15.05
N LEU A 131 -14.09 -14.25 15.41
CA LEU A 131 -13.45 -15.37 14.74
C LEU A 131 -13.49 -16.61 15.64
N ARG A 132 -13.95 -17.73 15.11
CA ARG A 132 -13.91 -19.04 15.76
C ARG A 132 -13.08 -20.02 14.95
N ASP A 133 -12.52 -21.03 15.60
CA ASP A 133 -11.89 -22.15 14.89
C ASP A 133 -12.91 -23.21 14.47
N GLY A 134 -12.44 -24.30 13.86
CA GLY A 134 -13.28 -25.43 13.47
C GLY A 134 -13.95 -26.17 14.63
N SER A 135 -13.47 -26.01 15.87
CA SER A 135 -14.11 -26.54 17.08
C SER A 135 -15.19 -25.60 17.65
N GLY A 136 -15.29 -24.39 17.12
CA GLY A 136 -16.17 -23.34 17.63
C GLY A 136 -15.55 -22.50 18.76
N LYS A 137 -14.32 -22.78 19.20
CA LYS A 137 -13.60 -21.97 20.18
C LYS A 137 -13.36 -20.57 19.62
N LEU A 138 -13.59 -19.56 20.45
CA LEU A 138 -13.34 -18.17 20.08
C LEU A 138 -11.83 -17.92 19.98
N LEU A 139 -11.34 -17.61 18.77
CA LEU A 139 -9.95 -17.24 18.52
C LEU A 139 -9.72 -15.74 18.68
N PHE A 140 -10.73 -14.93 18.33
CA PHE A 140 -10.59 -13.47 18.30
C PHE A 140 -11.94 -12.78 18.38
N GLN A 141 -11.98 -11.65 19.10
CA GLN A 141 -13.13 -10.75 19.16
C GLN A 141 -12.65 -9.31 19.32
N SER A 142 -12.65 -8.55 18.23
CA SER A 142 -12.33 -7.11 18.19
C SER A 142 -12.92 -6.51 16.92
N VAL A 143 -12.37 -5.40 16.44
CA VAL A 143 -12.71 -4.78 15.16
C VAL A 143 -12.10 -5.54 13.97
N LEU A 144 -12.76 -5.45 12.81
CA LEU A 144 -12.38 -6.15 11.58
C LEU A 144 -10.97 -5.79 11.11
N GLY A 145 -10.58 -4.52 11.19
CA GLY A 145 -9.25 -4.04 10.79
C GLY A 145 -8.09 -4.69 11.56
N GLN A 146 -8.35 -5.28 12.72
CA GLN A 146 -7.34 -5.99 13.53
C GLN A 146 -7.38 -7.52 13.34
N GLY A 147 -8.29 -8.02 12.49
CA GLY A 147 -8.55 -9.45 12.30
C GLY A 147 -7.47 -10.22 11.55
N GLY A 148 -6.52 -9.54 10.88
CA GLY A 148 -5.52 -10.17 10.01
C GLY A 148 -4.72 -11.28 10.69
N LYS A 149 -4.09 -10.99 11.84
CA LYS A 149 -3.30 -11.99 12.61
C LYS A 149 -4.15 -13.15 13.12
N ALA A 150 -5.40 -12.89 13.51
CA ALA A 150 -6.29 -13.96 13.93
C ALA A 150 -6.70 -14.85 12.75
N ALA A 151 -6.91 -14.26 11.57
CA ALA A 151 -7.22 -14.97 10.35
C ALA A 151 -6.06 -15.88 9.89
N THR A 152 -4.80 -15.44 10.04
CA THR A 152 -3.64 -16.30 9.76
C THR A 152 -3.50 -17.46 10.73
N ASN A 153 -3.79 -17.23 12.02
CA ASN A 153 -3.85 -18.33 12.99
C ASN A 153 -4.97 -19.33 12.65
N LEU A 154 -6.13 -18.84 12.19
CA LEU A 154 -7.19 -19.71 11.72
C LEU A 154 -6.73 -20.52 10.50
N TRP A 155 -6.08 -19.88 9.53
CA TRP A 155 -5.51 -20.58 8.37
C TRP A 155 -4.53 -21.68 8.79
N ALA A 156 -3.56 -21.34 9.64
CA ALA A 156 -2.54 -22.27 10.12
C ALA A 156 -3.19 -23.50 10.76
N ASN A 157 -4.12 -23.28 11.70
CA ASN A 157 -4.86 -24.35 12.36
C ASN A 157 -5.75 -25.15 11.40
N ALA A 158 -6.35 -24.50 10.41
CA ALA A 158 -7.24 -25.17 9.45
C ALA A 158 -6.50 -26.07 8.45
N SER A 159 -5.20 -25.82 8.24
CA SER A 159 -4.36 -26.49 7.23
C SER A 159 -3.25 -27.38 7.83
N THR A 160 -3.30 -27.65 9.13
CA THR A 160 -2.41 -28.58 9.84
C THR A 160 -3.15 -29.83 10.31
N HIS A 161 -2.52 -31.00 10.24
CA HIS A 161 -3.13 -32.24 10.75
C HIS A 161 -3.49 -32.13 12.23
N HIS A 162 -4.50 -32.88 12.66
CA HIS A 162 -4.96 -32.82 14.03
C HIS A 162 -3.85 -33.31 14.99
N ARG A 163 -3.61 -32.59 16.11
CA ARG A 163 -2.54 -32.79 17.12
C ARG A 163 -1.11 -32.40 16.70
N GLU A 164 -0.89 -31.95 15.48
CA GLU A 164 0.40 -31.39 15.08
C GLU A 164 0.50 -29.90 15.45
N ASP A 165 1.74 -29.39 15.57
CA ASP A 165 1.97 -27.96 15.75
C ASP A 165 1.58 -27.22 14.46
N ALA A 166 0.73 -26.21 14.61
CA ALA A 166 0.26 -25.41 13.48
C ALA A 166 1.36 -24.52 12.89
N HIS A 167 2.43 -24.25 13.65
CA HIS A 167 3.51 -23.31 13.30
C HIS A 167 2.94 -21.96 12.84
N ALA A 168 1.97 -21.43 13.60
CA ALA A 168 1.22 -20.24 13.23
C ALA A 168 2.11 -18.98 13.15
N ASP A 169 3.27 -18.98 13.81
CA ASP A 169 4.27 -17.92 13.73
C ASP A 169 4.94 -17.81 12.35
N ALA A 170 4.91 -18.89 11.56
CA ALA A 170 5.36 -18.91 10.18
C ALA A 170 4.25 -18.53 9.17
N VAL A 171 3.04 -18.21 9.63
CA VAL A 171 1.96 -17.65 8.79
C VAL A 171 1.78 -16.16 9.08
N LEU A 172 2.37 -15.34 8.22
CA LEU A 172 2.48 -13.90 8.43
C LEU A 172 1.27 -13.17 7.84
N ALA A 173 0.56 -12.41 8.66
CA ALA A 173 -0.44 -11.47 8.18
C ALA A 173 0.24 -10.32 7.45
N ARG A 174 -0.35 -9.85 6.35
CA ARG A 174 0.13 -8.69 5.60
C ARG A 174 -0.82 -7.51 5.76
N ARG A 175 -0.42 -6.36 5.19
CA ARG A 175 -1.26 -5.16 5.22
C ARG A 175 -2.60 -5.43 4.55
N PRO A 176 -3.73 -5.03 5.17
CA PRO A 176 -5.02 -5.10 4.52
C PRO A 176 -5.11 -4.01 3.45
N PHE A 177 -5.94 -4.27 2.44
CA PHE A 177 -6.33 -3.25 1.48
C PHE A 177 -7.80 -3.42 1.12
N CYS A 178 -8.39 -2.32 0.69
CA CYS A 178 -9.77 -2.18 0.32
C CYS A 178 -9.83 -1.78 -1.15
N VAL A 179 -10.68 -2.42 -1.94
CA VAL A 179 -11.00 -1.97 -3.29
C VAL A 179 -12.47 -1.63 -3.35
N VAL A 180 -12.79 -0.43 -3.82
CA VAL A 180 -14.15 0.06 -3.97
C VAL A 180 -14.42 0.29 -5.44
N GLU A 181 -15.41 -0.42 -5.97
CA GLU A 181 -15.93 -0.26 -7.33
C GLU A 181 -17.20 0.57 -7.25
N ASN A 182 -17.15 1.79 -7.79
CA ASN A 182 -18.25 2.74 -7.80
C ASN A 182 -18.69 3.04 -9.24
N ASP A 183 -19.96 2.84 -9.55
CA ASP A 183 -20.46 3.02 -10.92
C ASP A 183 -20.67 4.51 -11.27
N LEU A 184 -20.58 5.41 -10.29
CA LEU A 184 -20.66 6.86 -10.47
C LEU A 184 -19.26 7.50 -10.38
N PRO A 185 -19.01 8.62 -11.06
CA PRO A 185 -17.81 9.39 -10.84
C PRO A 185 -17.83 9.93 -9.41
N LEU A 186 -16.64 9.98 -8.81
CA LEU A 186 -16.46 10.47 -7.46
C LEU A 186 -16.06 11.94 -7.48
N GLU A 187 -16.83 12.77 -6.80
CA GLU A 187 -16.46 14.15 -6.52
C GLU A 187 -15.37 14.22 -5.43
N GLY A 188 -14.52 15.23 -5.54
CA GLY A 188 -13.43 15.50 -4.59
C GLY A 188 -12.14 15.92 -5.30
N PRO A 189 -11.12 16.34 -4.52
CA PRO A 189 -9.82 16.69 -5.07
C PRO A 189 -9.26 15.50 -5.86
N LYS A 190 -8.75 15.76 -7.07
CA LYS A 190 -8.12 14.75 -7.93
C LYS A 190 -6.72 14.40 -7.40
N SER A 191 -6.63 13.78 -6.23
CA SER A 191 -5.41 13.11 -5.77
C SER A 191 -5.11 11.94 -6.71
N GLY A 192 -3.94 11.92 -7.35
CA GLY A 192 -3.42 10.74 -8.06
C GLY A 192 -4.34 10.07 -9.09
N ILE A 193 -5.35 10.76 -9.61
CA ILE A 193 -6.35 10.13 -10.50
C ILE A 193 -5.67 9.78 -11.82
N VAL A 194 -5.61 8.49 -12.11
CA VAL A 194 -5.14 8.01 -13.41
C VAL A 194 -6.32 7.48 -14.19
N GLN A 195 -6.53 8.06 -15.37
CA GLN A 195 -7.53 7.64 -16.32
C GLN A 195 -7.01 6.45 -17.12
N TYR A 196 -7.71 5.32 -17.04
CA TYR A 196 -7.51 4.17 -17.90
C TYR A 196 -8.60 4.20 -18.96
N ALA A 197 -8.23 4.65 -20.14
CA ALA A 197 -9.14 4.71 -21.28
C ALA A 197 -9.14 3.36 -21.99
N SER A 198 -10.34 2.82 -22.22
CA SER A 198 -10.57 2.05 -23.44
C SER A 198 -11.13 3.00 -24.50
N ASP A 199 -11.21 2.55 -25.75
CA ASP A 199 -11.85 3.30 -26.84
C ASP A 199 -13.32 3.67 -26.54
N ARG A 200 -13.93 3.12 -25.49
CA ARG A 200 -15.37 3.22 -25.20
C ARG A 200 -15.73 3.77 -23.82
N PHE A 201 -14.84 3.71 -22.84
CA PHE A 201 -15.11 4.18 -21.47
C PHE A 201 -13.81 4.43 -20.69
N ASN A 202 -13.94 5.22 -19.62
CA ASN A 202 -12.86 5.54 -18.70
C ASN A 202 -13.09 4.87 -17.34
N VAL A 203 -12.02 4.26 -16.80
CA VAL A 203 -11.95 3.89 -15.39
C VAL A 203 -10.89 4.75 -14.73
N PHE A 204 -11.23 5.35 -13.60
CA PHE A 204 -10.32 6.16 -12.80
C PHE A 204 -9.89 5.35 -11.58
N ALA A 205 -8.59 5.26 -11.32
CA ALA A 205 -8.09 4.82 -10.02
C ALA A 205 -7.60 5.99 -9.18
N ASP A 206 -7.96 5.96 -7.91
CA ASP A 206 -7.39 6.79 -6.85
C ASP A 206 -6.99 5.89 -5.67
N ILE A 207 -5.96 6.29 -4.93
CA ILE A 207 -5.41 5.51 -3.84
C ILE A 207 -5.19 6.37 -2.61
N ASP A 208 -5.82 5.95 -1.52
CA ASP A 208 -5.66 6.61 -0.23
C ASP A 208 -5.15 5.63 0.84
N ARG A 209 -4.51 6.17 1.88
CA ARG A 209 -4.09 5.40 3.07
C ARG A 209 -4.98 5.76 4.25
N LEU A 210 -5.90 4.84 4.55
CA LEU A 210 -6.73 4.96 5.74
C LEU A 210 -5.92 4.58 6.97
N LYS A 211 -5.87 5.48 7.95
CA LYS A 211 -5.21 5.27 9.23
C LYS A 211 -6.26 5.07 10.31
N ASP A 212 -6.55 3.80 10.61
CA ASP A 212 -7.16 3.47 11.90
C ASP A 212 -6.08 3.54 12.99
N ARG A 213 -6.48 3.81 14.24
CA ARG A 213 -5.63 3.94 15.44
C ARG A 213 -4.62 2.79 15.62
N ARG A 214 -4.79 1.66 14.94
CA ARG A 214 -3.90 0.49 15.01
C ARG A 214 -3.58 -0.21 13.68
N THR A 215 -4.23 0.15 12.58
CA THR A 215 -4.04 -0.54 11.30
C THR A 215 -4.07 0.45 10.14
N PHE A 216 -3.14 0.29 9.19
CA PHE A 216 -3.18 0.97 7.90
C PHE A 216 -3.92 0.12 6.88
N CYS A 217 -4.78 0.73 6.08
CA CYS A 217 -5.45 0.07 4.96
C CYS A 217 -5.25 0.91 3.69
N ASP A 218 -4.66 0.33 2.65
CA ASP A 218 -4.60 0.98 1.35
C ASP A 218 -5.98 0.87 0.69
N LEU A 219 -6.55 1.99 0.29
CA LEU A 219 -7.88 2.11 -0.33
C LEU A 219 -7.71 2.41 -1.81
N PHE A 220 -8.11 1.48 -2.67
CA PHE A 220 -8.16 1.65 -4.11
C PHE A 220 -9.59 1.97 -4.54
N LEU A 221 -9.80 3.14 -5.10
CA LEU A 221 -11.09 3.60 -5.61
C LEU A 221 -11.08 3.41 -7.12
N LEU A 222 -12.00 2.61 -7.65
CA LEU A 222 -12.22 2.43 -9.08
C LEU A 222 -13.59 3.00 -9.42
N SER A 223 -13.62 4.08 -10.20
CA SER A 223 -14.86 4.73 -10.64
C SER A 223 -14.93 4.90 -12.14
N SER A 224 -16.13 4.91 -12.71
CA SER A 224 -16.37 5.23 -14.13
C SER A 224 -16.94 6.63 -14.33
N ASP A 225 -16.82 7.19 -15.54
CA ASP A 225 -17.45 8.47 -15.89
C ASP A 225 -18.99 8.40 -15.85
N ALA A 226 -19.62 9.53 -15.51
CA ALA A 226 -21.07 9.69 -15.44
C ALA A 226 -21.72 9.55 -16.82
N GLY A 227 -22.23 8.37 -17.13
CA GLY A 227 -23.03 8.14 -18.32
C GLY A 227 -23.31 6.66 -18.54
N ASP A 228 -22.30 5.84 -18.27
CA ASP A 228 -22.41 4.41 -18.41
C ASP A 228 -22.86 3.81 -17.07
N ARG A 229 -24.18 3.72 -16.83
CA ARG A 229 -24.71 2.81 -15.80
C ARG A 229 -24.43 1.38 -16.24
N ALA A 230 -23.21 0.97 -15.99
CA ALA A 230 -22.61 -0.18 -16.60
C ALA A 230 -22.92 -1.38 -15.69
N GLY A 231 -24.16 -1.88 -15.75
CA GLY A 231 -24.59 -3.05 -14.95
C GLY A 231 -23.60 -4.23 -15.07
N ARG A 232 -23.67 -5.23 -14.19
CA ARG A 232 -22.65 -6.30 -13.97
C ARG A 232 -22.06 -7.05 -15.19
N ASN A 233 -22.62 -6.89 -16.38
CA ASN A 233 -22.14 -7.49 -17.63
C ASN A 233 -21.46 -6.47 -18.55
N SER A 234 -21.40 -5.21 -18.16
CA SER A 234 -20.77 -4.14 -18.92
C SER A 234 -19.27 -4.32 -19.06
N GLU A 235 -18.72 -3.69 -20.10
CA GLU A 235 -17.28 -3.68 -20.37
C GLU A 235 -16.52 -2.94 -19.25
N VAL A 236 -17.08 -1.83 -18.75
CA VAL A 236 -16.59 -1.07 -17.59
C VAL A 236 -16.43 -1.98 -16.36
N TRP A 237 -17.45 -2.77 -16.03
CA TRP A 237 -17.41 -3.68 -14.89
C TRP A 237 -16.35 -4.78 -15.09
N GLN A 238 -16.22 -5.30 -16.31
CA GLN A 238 -15.21 -6.30 -16.64
C GLN A 238 -13.80 -5.74 -16.49
N THR A 239 -13.55 -4.52 -16.98
CA THR A 239 -12.26 -3.83 -16.85
C THR A 239 -11.95 -3.48 -15.40
N THR A 240 -12.91 -2.95 -14.65
CA THR A 240 -12.75 -2.67 -13.22
C THR A 240 -12.38 -3.94 -12.45
N ARG A 241 -13.10 -5.04 -12.72
CA ARG A 241 -12.78 -6.36 -12.15
C ARG A 241 -11.38 -6.83 -12.57
N TYR A 242 -10.97 -6.59 -13.81
CA TYR A 242 -9.67 -6.95 -14.35
C TYR A 242 -8.55 -6.18 -13.63
N LEU A 243 -8.62 -4.84 -13.64
CA LEU A 243 -7.69 -3.93 -12.97
C LEU A 243 -7.55 -4.28 -11.49
N ARG A 244 -8.67 -4.44 -10.77
CA ARG A 244 -8.66 -4.88 -9.37
C ARG A 244 -7.85 -6.15 -9.18
N THR A 245 -8.12 -7.17 -10.00
CA THR A 245 -7.54 -8.50 -9.79
C THR A 245 -6.05 -8.52 -10.08
N TYR A 246 -5.61 -7.92 -11.19
CA TYR A 246 -4.20 -7.89 -11.57
C TYR A 246 -3.37 -6.97 -10.68
N THR A 247 -3.90 -5.79 -10.33
CA THR A 247 -3.24 -4.89 -9.37
C THR A 247 -3.03 -5.56 -8.04
N PHE A 248 -4.07 -6.21 -7.54
CA PHE A 248 -3.99 -6.92 -6.29
C PHE A 248 -2.97 -8.07 -6.35
N ARG A 249 -3.00 -8.89 -7.40
CA ARG A 249 -2.05 -9.99 -7.51
C ARG A 249 -0.61 -9.49 -7.56
N LEU A 250 -0.36 -8.42 -8.31
CA LEU A 250 0.94 -7.77 -8.38
C LEU A 250 1.41 -7.39 -6.96
N ILE A 251 0.56 -6.71 -6.18
CA ILE A 251 0.85 -6.35 -4.79
C ILE A 251 1.16 -7.61 -3.95
N GLN A 252 0.33 -8.66 -4.02
CA GLN A 252 0.57 -9.88 -3.22
C GLN A 252 1.89 -10.54 -3.57
N ASP A 253 2.22 -10.66 -4.85
CA ASP A 253 3.41 -11.37 -5.28
C ASP A 253 4.68 -10.55 -5.00
N VAL A 254 4.64 -9.23 -5.22
CA VAL A 254 5.73 -8.34 -4.83
C VAL A 254 5.98 -8.44 -3.33
N GLU A 255 4.96 -8.27 -2.49
CA GLU A 255 5.11 -8.38 -1.03
C GLU A 255 5.61 -9.77 -0.59
N ALA A 256 5.23 -10.82 -1.30
CA ALA A 256 5.70 -12.17 -1.00
C ALA A 256 7.19 -12.30 -1.23
N VAL A 257 7.65 -11.86 -2.39
CA VAL A 257 9.06 -11.86 -2.74
C VAL A 257 9.83 -10.95 -1.77
N SER A 258 9.32 -9.75 -1.45
CA SER A 258 9.92 -8.85 -0.46
C SER A 258 10.09 -9.52 0.90
N ASN A 259 9.04 -10.18 1.42
CA ASN A 259 9.09 -10.87 2.72
C ASN A 259 10.08 -12.03 2.72
N LEU A 260 10.16 -12.80 1.64
CA LEU A 260 11.14 -13.88 1.51
C LEU A 260 12.57 -13.33 1.46
N LEU A 261 12.82 -12.29 0.66
CA LEU A 261 14.14 -11.67 0.51
C LEU A 261 14.67 -11.03 1.79
N THR A 262 13.78 -10.56 2.65
CA THR A 262 14.15 -9.82 3.87
C THR A 262 14.15 -10.69 5.11
N SER A 263 13.50 -11.85 5.06
CA SER A 263 13.55 -12.83 6.14
C SER A 263 14.99 -13.27 6.37
N ARG A 264 15.40 -13.22 7.64
CA ARG A 264 16.68 -13.76 8.12
C ARG A 264 16.60 -15.25 8.43
N LYS A 265 15.39 -15.77 8.65
CA LYS A 265 15.15 -17.17 8.98
C LYS A 265 15.08 -18.07 7.73
N ILE A 266 14.83 -17.47 6.57
CA ILE A 266 14.76 -18.18 5.29
C ILE A 266 16.10 -18.06 4.60
N ASP A 267 16.68 -19.22 4.30
CA ASP A 267 17.82 -19.31 3.41
C ASP A 267 17.36 -19.06 1.97
N ILE A 268 17.83 -17.97 1.36
CA ILE A 268 17.49 -17.60 0.00
C ILE A 268 18.20 -18.48 -1.04
N GLU A 269 19.23 -19.22 -0.61
CA GLU A 269 19.94 -20.20 -1.45
C GLU A 269 19.21 -21.55 -1.50
N ASP A 270 18.27 -21.81 -0.59
CA ASP A 270 17.45 -23.04 -0.61
C ASP A 270 16.69 -23.17 -1.94
N ASP A 271 16.81 -24.34 -2.59
CA ASP A 271 16.16 -24.62 -3.87
C ASP A 271 14.64 -24.36 -3.85
N ARG A 272 13.98 -24.57 -2.71
CA ARG A 272 12.55 -24.31 -2.52
C ARG A 272 12.26 -22.81 -2.55
N ALA A 273 13.10 -22.00 -1.90
CA ALA A 273 12.98 -20.54 -1.94
C ALA A 273 13.23 -20.01 -3.36
N GLN A 274 14.27 -20.51 -4.03
CA GLN A 274 14.58 -20.14 -5.42
C GLN A 274 13.47 -20.53 -6.40
N LEU A 275 12.82 -21.68 -6.20
CA LEU A 275 11.65 -22.09 -6.98
C LEU A 275 10.49 -21.09 -6.80
N ILE A 276 10.20 -20.69 -5.56
CA ILE A 276 9.15 -19.71 -5.26
C ILE A 276 9.48 -18.36 -5.89
N PHE A 277 10.73 -17.89 -5.79
CA PHE A 277 11.17 -16.65 -6.46
C PHE A 277 10.94 -16.72 -7.98
N ASN A 278 11.30 -17.84 -8.61
CA ASN A 278 11.10 -18.01 -10.04
C ASN A 278 9.61 -18.03 -10.45
N LEU A 279 8.74 -18.63 -9.64
CA LEU A 279 7.29 -18.65 -9.87
C LEU A 279 6.68 -17.25 -9.70
N TYR A 280 6.99 -16.55 -8.61
CA TYR A 280 6.41 -15.24 -8.35
C TYR A 280 6.95 -14.14 -9.25
N THR A 281 8.23 -14.14 -9.62
CA THR A 281 8.73 -13.21 -10.65
C THR A 281 8.04 -13.43 -12.00
N LYS A 282 7.68 -14.67 -12.34
CA LYS A 282 6.86 -14.97 -13.54
C LYS A 282 5.42 -14.45 -13.39
N HIS A 283 4.81 -14.57 -12.22
CA HIS A 283 3.46 -14.06 -11.98
C HIS A 283 3.42 -12.53 -12.02
N ILE A 284 4.39 -11.87 -11.38
CA ILE A 284 4.59 -10.42 -11.38
C ILE A 284 4.69 -9.91 -12.82
N TYR A 285 5.60 -10.48 -13.61
CA TYR A 285 5.76 -10.11 -15.02
C TYR A 285 4.46 -10.27 -15.83
N ARG A 286 3.72 -11.36 -15.62
CA ARG A 286 2.42 -11.56 -16.29
C ARG A 286 1.39 -10.51 -15.87
N ALA A 287 1.32 -10.19 -14.58
CA ALA A 287 0.40 -9.19 -14.07
C ALA A 287 0.74 -7.79 -14.60
N GLU A 288 2.03 -7.46 -14.68
CA GLU A 288 2.56 -6.25 -15.28
C GLU A 288 2.17 -6.14 -16.77
N GLN A 289 2.38 -7.19 -17.56
CA GLN A 289 1.97 -7.22 -18.97
C GLN A 289 0.46 -6.97 -19.10
N ARG A 290 -0.34 -7.67 -18.30
CA ARG A 290 -1.80 -7.51 -18.32
C ARG A 290 -2.26 -6.12 -17.92
N LEU A 291 -1.60 -5.47 -16.98
CA LEU A 291 -1.91 -4.08 -16.60
C LEU A 291 -1.43 -3.09 -17.67
N THR A 292 -0.31 -3.37 -18.32
CA THR A 292 0.20 -2.58 -19.44
C THR A 292 -0.77 -2.57 -20.62
N ASP A 293 -1.44 -3.70 -20.91
CA ASP A 293 -2.47 -3.80 -21.95
C ASP A 293 -3.63 -2.80 -21.74
N PHE A 294 -3.86 -2.36 -20.49
CA PHE A 294 -4.88 -1.36 -20.12
C PHE A 294 -4.30 0.02 -19.81
N SER A 295 -3.06 0.28 -20.22
CA SER A 295 -2.33 1.52 -19.90
C SER A 295 -2.26 1.81 -18.40
N ALA A 296 -2.29 0.78 -17.56
CA ALA A 296 -2.38 0.91 -16.11
C ALA A 296 -1.03 1.07 -15.41
N GLY A 297 -0.12 1.88 -16.00
CA GLY A 297 1.25 2.07 -15.53
C GLY A 297 1.36 2.55 -14.09
N TYR A 298 0.42 3.37 -13.62
CA TYR A 298 0.39 3.80 -12.22
C TYR A 298 0.03 2.67 -11.24
N LEU A 299 -0.89 1.77 -11.59
CA LEU A 299 -1.19 0.59 -10.76
C LEU A 299 0.00 -0.36 -10.69
N ILE A 300 0.75 -0.47 -11.79
CA ILE A 300 2.02 -1.21 -11.83
C ILE A 300 3.01 -0.59 -10.84
N ALA A 301 3.25 0.72 -10.94
CA ALA A 301 4.16 1.44 -10.05
C ALA A 301 3.75 1.28 -8.57
N MET A 302 2.46 1.33 -8.27
CA MET A 302 1.94 1.10 -6.92
C MET A 302 2.14 -0.33 -6.43
N GLY A 303 1.96 -1.31 -7.32
CA GLY A 303 2.24 -2.71 -7.03
C GLY A 303 3.71 -2.94 -6.65
N TYR A 304 4.62 -2.28 -7.34
CA TYR A 304 6.05 -2.31 -7.06
C TYR A 304 6.44 -1.51 -5.80
N ALA A 305 5.84 -0.33 -5.58
CA ALA A 305 6.03 0.50 -4.39
C ALA A 305 5.58 -0.19 -3.08
N ALA A 306 4.81 -1.27 -3.17
CA ALA A 306 4.55 -2.18 -2.06
C ALA A 306 5.83 -2.68 -1.38
N PHE A 307 6.91 -2.83 -2.15
CA PHE A 307 8.21 -3.27 -1.65
C PHE A 307 8.77 -2.28 -0.62
N GLU A 308 8.89 -1.00 -0.98
CA GLU A 308 9.45 0.05 -0.11
C GLU A 308 8.61 0.23 1.15
N ALA A 309 7.27 0.15 1.01
CA ALA A 309 6.37 0.29 2.14
C ALA A 309 6.64 -0.74 3.25
N LEU A 310 7.12 -1.94 2.88
CA LEU A 310 7.51 -2.96 3.84
C LEU A 310 8.95 -2.78 4.35
N PHE A 311 9.87 -2.29 3.52
CA PHE A 311 11.31 -2.27 3.82
C PHE A 311 12.01 -0.99 3.33
N PRO A 312 11.73 0.16 3.96
CA PRO A 312 12.24 1.44 3.49
C PRO A 312 13.77 1.49 3.50
N GLY A 313 14.36 1.92 2.38
CA GLY A 313 15.80 2.13 2.25
C GLY A 313 16.67 0.87 2.25
N ARG A 314 16.10 -0.33 2.03
CA ARG A 314 16.85 -1.60 2.09
C ARG A 314 17.28 -2.16 0.73
N TYR A 315 17.08 -1.41 -0.36
CA TYR A 315 17.36 -1.90 -1.71
C TYR A 315 18.82 -2.32 -1.91
N GLU A 316 19.78 -1.47 -1.54
CA GLU A 316 21.21 -1.74 -1.74
C GLU A 316 21.71 -2.93 -0.91
N ASP A 317 21.24 -3.06 0.34
CA ASP A 317 21.52 -4.22 1.18
C ASP A 317 21.03 -5.52 0.52
N LEU A 318 19.83 -5.50 -0.06
CA LEU A 318 19.23 -6.66 -0.69
C LEU A 318 19.90 -6.99 -2.04
N LYS A 319 20.25 -5.98 -2.85
CA LYS A 319 21.05 -6.16 -4.06
C LYS A 319 22.38 -6.82 -3.73
N THR A 320 23.09 -6.31 -2.72
CA THR A 320 24.35 -6.90 -2.21
C THR A 320 24.14 -8.33 -1.73
N ARG A 321 23.08 -8.59 -0.96
CA ARG A 321 22.73 -9.95 -0.49
C ARG A 321 22.51 -10.91 -1.65
N ILE A 322 21.78 -10.50 -2.69
CA ILE A 322 21.52 -11.33 -3.88
C ILE A 322 22.82 -11.61 -4.64
N LEU A 323 23.63 -10.57 -4.90
CA LEU A 323 24.89 -10.68 -5.65
C LEU A 323 25.95 -11.54 -4.95
N SER A 324 25.99 -11.49 -3.62
CA SER A 324 26.92 -12.29 -2.80
C SER A 324 26.46 -13.73 -2.55
N SER A 325 25.20 -14.06 -2.87
CA SER A 325 24.61 -15.38 -2.64
C SER A 325 24.87 -16.36 -3.78
N ARG A 326 24.68 -17.65 -3.51
CA ARG A 326 24.75 -18.75 -4.50
C ARG A 326 23.43 -18.98 -5.25
N ILE A 327 22.57 -17.96 -5.34
CA ILE A 327 21.32 -18.05 -6.10
C ILE A 327 21.63 -18.31 -7.58
N ARG A 328 20.81 -19.14 -8.23
CA ARG A 328 20.93 -19.42 -9.67
C ARG A 328 20.91 -18.09 -10.47
N PRO A 329 21.83 -17.88 -11.43
CA PRO A 329 21.98 -16.59 -12.11
C PRO A 329 20.68 -16.04 -12.72
N ASN A 330 19.83 -16.91 -13.28
CA ASN A 330 18.54 -16.51 -13.84
C ASN A 330 17.55 -16.00 -12.79
N VAL A 331 17.56 -16.56 -11.58
CA VAL A 331 16.72 -16.12 -10.47
C VAL A 331 17.26 -14.81 -9.91
N ALA A 332 18.57 -14.73 -9.69
CA ALA A 332 19.24 -13.50 -9.23
C ALA A 332 18.96 -12.32 -10.17
N LYS A 333 19.10 -12.51 -11.50
CA LYS A 333 18.79 -11.48 -12.51
C LYS A 333 17.35 -10.96 -12.40
N LYS A 334 16.36 -11.85 -12.21
CA LYS A 334 14.95 -11.47 -12.07
C LYS A 334 14.69 -10.70 -10.78
N LEU A 335 15.33 -11.11 -9.69
CA LEU A 335 15.20 -10.44 -8.39
C LEU A 335 15.85 -9.05 -8.40
N LEU A 336 17.02 -8.90 -9.03
CA LEU A 336 17.67 -7.60 -9.20
C LEU A 336 16.80 -6.65 -10.04
N LYS A 337 16.28 -7.13 -11.18
CA LYS A 337 15.32 -6.36 -11.98
C LYS A 337 14.10 -5.92 -11.15
N LEU A 338 13.53 -6.83 -10.35
CA LEU A 338 12.41 -6.49 -9.47
C LEU A 338 12.75 -5.35 -8.49
N LEU A 339 13.95 -5.35 -7.92
CA LEU A 339 14.41 -4.29 -7.01
C LEU A 339 14.61 -2.95 -7.73
N GLU A 340 15.15 -2.97 -8.95
CA GLU A 340 15.28 -1.78 -9.80
C GLU A 340 13.91 -1.20 -10.18
N ASP A 341 12.98 -2.06 -10.62
CA ASP A 341 11.60 -1.68 -10.96
C ASP A 341 10.87 -1.12 -9.72
N ALA A 342 11.10 -1.70 -8.54
CA ALA A 342 10.57 -1.23 -7.26
C ALA A 342 11.10 0.15 -6.86
N GLU A 343 12.40 0.35 -6.96
CA GLU A 343 13.06 1.63 -6.67
C GLU A 343 12.58 2.75 -7.61
N ALA A 344 12.51 2.48 -8.92
CA ALA A 344 12.02 3.43 -9.91
C ALA A 344 10.53 3.78 -9.67
N SER A 345 9.71 2.76 -9.40
CA SER A 345 8.28 2.93 -9.13
C SER A 345 8.02 3.74 -7.87
N GLN A 346 8.85 3.60 -6.84
CA GLN A 346 8.72 4.38 -5.62
C GLN A 346 8.90 5.88 -5.89
N GLN A 347 9.82 6.26 -6.78
CA GLN A 347 10.00 7.66 -7.17
C GLN A 347 8.76 8.19 -7.88
N THR A 348 8.18 7.40 -8.81
CA THR A 348 6.93 7.74 -9.49
C THR A 348 5.81 7.97 -8.48
N VAL A 349 5.56 7.03 -7.57
CA VAL A 349 4.50 7.14 -6.56
C VAL A 349 4.72 8.33 -5.64
N ASN A 350 5.95 8.57 -5.18
CA ASN A 350 6.29 9.72 -4.35
C ASN A 350 6.07 11.06 -5.06
N GLN A 351 6.32 11.14 -6.37
CA GLN A 351 6.06 12.36 -7.15
C GLN A 351 4.57 12.69 -7.18
N TYR A 352 3.70 11.69 -7.35
CA TYR A 352 2.25 11.87 -7.28
C TYR A 352 1.80 12.35 -5.90
N TYR A 353 2.28 11.75 -4.81
CA TYR A 353 1.94 12.19 -3.44
C TYR A 353 2.50 13.58 -3.08
N LYS A 354 3.72 13.92 -3.52
CA LYS A 354 4.34 15.22 -3.19
C LYS A 354 3.71 16.39 -3.93
N GLN A 355 3.18 16.19 -5.14
CA GLN A 355 2.40 17.23 -5.84
C GLN A 355 1.17 17.66 -5.02
N GLU A 356 0.60 16.76 -4.23
CA GLU A 356 -0.59 17.01 -3.41
C GLU A 356 -0.29 17.89 -2.18
N ILE A 357 0.80 17.62 -1.46
CA ILE A 357 1.16 18.36 -0.22
C ILE A 357 1.52 19.83 -0.52
N ILE A 358 2.07 20.11 -1.70
CA ILE A 358 2.46 21.47 -2.08
C ILE A 358 1.24 22.31 -2.46
N MET A 359 0.15 21.68 -2.94
CA MET A 359 -1.06 22.36 -3.40
C MET A 359 -2.13 22.49 -2.31
N GLY A 360 -2.24 21.51 -1.39
CA GLY A 360 -3.34 21.44 -0.42
C GLY A 360 -3.14 22.19 0.89
N ASP A 361 -1.93 22.19 1.47
CA ASP A 361 -1.76 22.57 2.89
C ASP A 361 -1.15 23.96 3.13
N LYS A 362 -0.65 24.65 2.08
CA LYS A 362 0.03 25.96 2.25
C LYS A 362 -0.64 27.16 1.59
N TYR A 363 -1.70 26.95 0.81
CA TYR A 363 -2.27 28.01 -0.03
C TYR A 363 -3.80 27.98 -0.06
N SER A 364 -4.46 27.81 1.08
CA SER A 364 -5.93 27.86 1.16
C SER A 364 -6.53 29.24 0.82
N ASP A 365 -5.72 30.31 0.81
CA ASP A 365 -6.17 31.69 0.60
C ASP A 365 -5.59 32.38 -0.66
N ILE A 366 -5.03 31.63 -1.61
CA ILE A 366 -4.64 32.22 -2.90
C ILE A 366 -5.79 32.07 -3.91
N ASP A 367 -6.52 33.17 -4.15
CA ASP A 367 -7.49 33.31 -5.24
C ASP A 367 -6.75 33.31 -6.58
N VAL A 368 -6.49 32.12 -7.14
CA VAL A 368 -5.87 31.98 -8.47
C VAL A 368 -6.95 32.20 -9.53
N LYS A 369 -7.17 33.46 -9.90
CA LYS A 369 -7.93 33.81 -11.11
C LYS A 369 -6.98 33.89 -12.31
N GLY A 370 -7.05 32.90 -13.18
CA GLY A 370 -6.40 32.88 -14.48
C GLY A 370 -6.72 31.59 -15.24
N GLU A 371 -7.06 31.70 -16.52
CA GLU A 371 -7.29 30.55 -17.39
C GLU A 371 -6.01 29.71 -17.51
N GLY A 372 -6.12 28.44 -17.11
CA GLY A 372 -5.25 27.31 -17.48
C GLY A 372 -3.74 27.57 -17.60
N ILE A 373 -3.00 27.25 -16.53
CA ILE A 373 -1.54 27.02 -16.66
C ILE A 373 -1.22 25.60 -16.17
N ALA A 374 -0.84 24.75 -17.12
CA ALA A 374 -0.16 23.50 -16.86
C ALA A 374 1.22 23.80 -16.26
N ILE A 375 1.46 23.38 -15.02
CA ILE A 375 2.76 23.46 -14.35
C ILE A 375 3.64 22.34 -14.92
N GLY A 376 4.27 22.60 -16.08
CA GLY A 376 5.32 21.76 -16.64
C GLY A 376 6.67 21.94 -15.92
N ARG A 377 7.64 21.06 -16.21
CA ARG A 377 9.05 21.21 -15.79
C ARG A 377 9.55 22.60 -16.19
N GLY A 378 9.67 23.51 -15.21
CA GLY A 378 10.05 24.90 -15.43
C GLY A 378 9.25 25.94 -14.63
N ALA A 379 8.19 25.55 -13.92
CA ALA A 379 7.48 26.47 -13.04
C ALA A 379 8.33 26.86 -11.82
N SER A 380 8.80 28.10 -11.80
CA SER A 380 9.36 28.74 -10.62
C SER A 380 8.23 29.37 -9.80
N ALA A 381 8.06 28.96 -8.55
CA ALA A 381 7.31 29.75 -7.58
C ALA A 381 8.16 30.97 -7.21
N THR A 382 7.77 32.17 -7.64
CA THR A 382 8.34 33.40 -7.12
C THR A 382 7.78 33.61 -5.71
N VAL A 383 8.48 33.05 -4.72
CA VAL A 383 8.33 33.54 -3.35
C VAL A 383 8.74 35.00 -3.40
N SER A 384 7.82 35.92 -3.08
CA SER A 384 8.15 37.31 -2.90
C SER A 384 9.36 37.38 -1.97
N LYS A 385 10.49 37.89 -2.47
CA LYS A 385 11.72 38.06 -1.69
C LYS A 385 11.35 38.82 -0.42
N GLY A 386 11.30 38.12 0.71
CA GLY A 386 11.56 38.78 1.98
C GLY A 386 12.93 39.43 1.86
N ASP A 387 13.11 40.61 2.44
CA ASP A 387 14.42 41.25 2.41
C ASP A 387 15.43 40.27 3.01
N ASN A 388 16.56 40.07 2.33
CA ASN A 388 17.62 39.20 2.84
C ASN A 388 18.09 39.67 4.23
N ALA A 389 17.88 40.96 4.55
CA ALA A 389 18.06 41.50 5.89
C ALA A 389 17.13 40.86 6.94
N ASP A 390 15.84 40.73 6.65
CA ASP A 390 14.83 40.17 7.57
C ASP A 390 15.10 38.68 7.82
N ILE A 391 15.44 37.95 6.75
CA ILE A 391 15.76 36.52 6.83
C ILE A 391 17.05 36.30 7.64
N ALA A 392 18.06 37.17 7.46
CA ALA A 392 19.29 37.11 8.23
C ALA A 392 19.05 37.36 9.73
N GLU A 393 18.15 38.27 10.09
CA GLU A 393 17.81 38.55 11.49
C GLU A 393 17.16 37.33 12.16
N VAL A 394 16.21 36.68 11.49
CA VAL A 394 15.57 35.45 11.99
C VAL A 394 16.58 34.32 12.17
N ILE A 395 17.52 34.13 11.22
CA ILE A 395 18.57 33.12 11.36
C ILE A 395 19.48 33.43 12.57
N ARG A 396 19.79 34.70 12.87
CA ARG A 396 20.55 35.08 14.08
C ARG A 396 19.80 34.77 15.37
N GLU A 397 18.50 35.04 15.43
CA GLU A 397 17.69 34.69 16.62
C GLU A 397 17.67 33.18 16.87
N ILE A 398 17.62 32.39 15.79
CA ILE A 398 17.68 30.93 15.88
C ILE A 398 19.07 30.46 16.31
N ALA A 399 20.14 31.10 15.83
CA ALA A 399 21.50 30.81 16.30
C ALA A 399 21.64 31.03 17.82
N LYS A 400 21.04 32.10 18.36
CA LYS A 400 20.98 32.33 19.81
C LYS A 400 20.24 31.20 20.53
N THR A 401 19.10 30.77 19.99
CA THR A 401 18.31 29.65 20.54
C THR A 401 19.09 28.32 20.51
N ILE A 402 19.82 28.06 19.42
CA ILE A 402 20.71 26.90 19.29
C ILE A 402 21.80 26.94 20.37
N ARG A 403 22.43 28.10 20.59
CA ARG A 403 23.48 28.29 21.61
C ARG A 403 22.95 28.11 23.05
N GLU A 404 21.70 28.47 23.30
CA GLU A 404 21.05 28.28 24.61
C GLU A 404 20.67 26.81 24.90
N THR A 405 20.69 25.94 23.87
CA THR A 405 20.40 24.50 23.97
C THR A 405 21.63 23.73 24.50
N LYS A 406 21.89 23.87 25.82
CA LYS A 406 23.09 23.35 26.52
C LYS A 406 23.19 21.81 26.58
N ASP A 407 22.14 21.08 26.23
CA ASP A 407 22.06 19.63 26.21
C ASP A 407 22.68 18.98 24.96
N ARG A 408 23.13 19.79 23.98
CA ARG A 408 23.71 19.31 22.73
C ARG A 408 25.20 19.63 22.64
N PRO A 409 26.09 18.62 22.49
CA PRO A 409 27.53 18.83 22.43
C PRO A 409 27.98 19.59 21.16
N ASP A 410 27.16 19.64 20.12
CA ASP A 410 27.41 20.35 18.86
C ASP A 410 26.73 21.73 18.78
N ALA A 411 26.00 22.19 19.81
CA ALA A 411 25.23 23.42 19.80
C ALA A 411 26.03 24.66 19.36
N GLU A 412 27.24 24.85 19.90
CA GLU A 412 28.07 26.00 19.53
C GLU A 412 28.49 25.98 18.06
N VAL A 413 28.84 24.80 17.53
CA VAL A 413 29.22 24.63 16.13
C VAL A 413 28.04 24.94 15.21
N GLN A 414 26.84 24.49 15.58
CA GLN A 414 25.62 24.77 14.82
C GLN A 414 25.23 26.26 14.87
N ALA A 415 25.39 26.91 16.02
CA ALA A 415 25.12 28.35 16.18
C ALA A 415 26.06 29.19 15.30
N VAL A 416 27.35 28.87 15.26
CA VAL A 416 28.34 29.55 14.42
C VAL A 416 28.03 29.38 12.93
N LEU A 417 27.59 28.19 12.50
CA LEU A 417 27.17 27.95 11.12
C LEU A 417 25.95 28.80 10.74
N ALA A 418 24.96 28.90 11.63
CA ALA A 418 23.78 29.74 11.42
C ALA A 418 24.13 31.24 11.39
N GLU A 419 24.98 31.73 12.29
CA GLU A 419 25.46 33.13 12.28
C GLU A 419 26.21 33.46 10.99
N SER A 420 27.10 32.57 10.56
CA SER A 420 27.86 32.74 9.30
C SER A 420 26.93 32.74 8.08
N ALA A 421 25.89 31.90 8.09
CA ALA A 421 24.88 31.90 7.03
C ALA A 421 24.08 33.20 7.02
N ALA A 422 23.70 33.74 8.20
CA ALA A 422 23.00 35.02 8.31
C ALA A 422 23.85 36.20 7.80
N GLU A 423 25.15 36.24 8.10
CA GLU A 423 26.04 37.27 7.56
C GLU A 423 26.14 37.20 6.04
N LYS A 424 26.35 36.00 5.47
CA LYS A 424 26.41 35.81 4.02
C LYS A 424 25.10 36.19 3.34
N LEU A 425 23.97 35.92 3.98
CA LEU A 425 22.66 36.33 3.47
C LEU A 425 22.52 37.86 3.45
N LYS A 426 22.96 38.55 4.51
CA LYS A 426 22.96 40.03 4.60
C LYS A 426 23.85 40.67 3.54
N GLU A 427 24.94 40.00 3.16
CA GLU A 427 25.83 40.40 2.06
C GLU A 427 25.25 40.10 0.66
N GLY A 428 24.11 39.41 0.58
CA GLY A 428 23.49 38.98 -0.68
C GLY A 428 24.06 37.67 -1.26
N ASP A 429 24.95 36.98 -0.55
CA ASP A 429 25.50 35.69 -0.96
C ASP A 429 24.62 34.51 -0.49
N GLU A 430 23.47 34.38 -1.16
CA GLU A 430 22.47 33.33 -0.88
C GLU A 430 23.05 31.91 -1.08
N LYS A 431 24.02 31.75 -1.98
CA LYS A 431 24.63 30.45 -2.31
C LYS A 431 25.51 29.94 -1.18
N THR A 432 26.37 30.80 -0.65
CA THR A 432 27.23 30.42 0.48
C THR A 432 26.39 30.24 1.74
N ALA A 433 25.36 31.07 1.96
CA ALA A 433 24.44 30.90 3.08
C ALA A 433 23.72 29.54 3.03
N GLY A 434 23.16 29.15 1.87
CA GLY A 434 22.50 27.85 1.70
C GLY A 434 23.44 26.66 1.92
N SER A 435 24.70 26.76 1.47
CA SER A 435 25.74 25.74 1.69
C SER A 435 26.16 25.59 3.15
N LEU A 436 26.12 26.68 3.93
CA LEU A 436 26.39 26.64 5.37
C LEU A 436 25.23 26.01 6.13
N LEU A 437 23.98 26.36 5.77
CA LEU A 437 22.78 25.77 6.38
C LEU A 437 22.67 24.27 6.09
N SER A 438 23.01 23.81 4.89
CA SER A 438 22.92 22.38 4.54
C SER A 438 23.92 21.49 5.29
N LYS A 439 24.98 22.08 5.86
CA LYS A 439 25.96 21.38 6.73
C LYS A 439 25.48 21.26 8.17
N MET A 440 24.37 21.90 8.53
CA MET A 440 23.84 21.82 9.88
C MET A 440 23.26 20.44 10.18
N SER A 441 23.27 20.05 11.44
CA SER A 441 22.69 18.78 11.89
C SER A 441 21.16 18.83 11.81
N GLY A 442 20.53 17.65 11.67
CA GLY A 442 19.09 17.54 11.45
C GLY A 442 18.23 18.25 12.52
N TRP A 443 18.65 18.21 13.78
CA TRP A 443 17.92 18.86 14.88
C TRP A 443 17.94 20.39 14.79
N ALA A 444 19.06 20.97 14.37
CA ALA A 444 19.21 22.42 14.20
C ALA A 444 18.45 22.90 12.95
N LEU A 445 18.43 22.09 11.88
CA LEU A 445 17.58 22.32 10.72
C LEU A 445 16.08 22.26 11.05
N ASP A 446 15.67 21.42 11.98
CA ASP A 446 14.28 21.34 12.40
C ASP A 446 13.85 22.55 13.25
N LEU A 447 14.75 23.11 14.07
CA LEU A 447 14.54 24.41 14.71
C LEU A 447 14.38 25.54 13.68
N LEU A 448 15.21 25.55 12.64
CA LEU A 448 15.10 26.51 11.53
C LEU A 448 13.79 26.39 10.74
N LYS A 449 13.22 25.19 10.62
CA LYS A 449 11.91 24.97 9.98
C LYS A 449 10.75 25.38 10.90
N ALA A 450 10.92 25.22 12.21
CA ALA A 450 9.90 25.50 13.21
C ALA A 450 9.69 27.01 13.45
N SER A 451 10.66 27.86 13.12
CA SER A 451 10.58 29.32 13.29
C SER A 451 9.56 30.02 12.37
N GLY A 452 8.92 29.30 11.44
CA GLY A 452 7.73 29.76 10.74
C GLY A 452 7.97 30.70 9.54
N THR A 453 9.20 31.18 9.31
CA THR A 453 9.48 31.98 8.11
C THR A 453 9.53 31.09 6.86
N ALA A 454 8.50 31.19 6.01
CA ALA A 454 8.42 30.48 4.73
C ALA A 454 9.68 30.66 3.85
N ALA A 455 10.35 31.82 3.98
CA ALA A 455 11.60 32.13 3.27
C ALA A 455 12.81 31.31 3.74
N VAL A 456 13.01 31.10 5.06
CA VAL A 456 14.09 30.24 5.58
C VAL A 456 13.88 28.78 5.16
N ALA A 457 12.63 28.30 5.24
CA ALA A 457 12.29 26.95 4.79
C ALA A 457 12.49 26.76 3.28
N ALA A 458 12.22 27.80 2.47
CA ALA A 458 12.46 27.78 1.03
C ALA A 458 13.97 27.78 0.70
N LEU A 459 14.77 28.60 1.39
CA LEU A 459 16.22 28.66 1.24
C LEU A 459 16.88 27.33 1.62
N VAL A 460 16.47 26.69 2.71
CA VAL A 460 17.00 25.37 3.10
C VAL A 460 16.60 24.31 2.07
N LYS A 461 15.35 24.32 1.59
CA LYS A 461 14.87 23.34 0.60
C LYS A 461 15.58 23.46 -0.75
N SER A 462 15.86 24.68 -1.23
CA SER A 462 16.49 24.87 -2.54
C SER A 462 17.91 24.30 -2.63
N TYR A 463 18.58 24.08 -1.50
CA TYR A 463 19.94 23.53 -1.43
C TYR A 463 20.02 22.09 -0.91
N MET A 464 18.93 21.51 -0.40
CA MET A 464 18.88 20.12 0.08
C MET A 464 18.34 19.11 -0.95
N GLY A 465 17.81 19.55 -2.09
CA GLY A 465 17.23 18.69 -3.13
C GLY A 465 15.77 18.35 -2.88
#